data_AF-A0A7Y1Z1H5-F1
#
_entry.id   AF-A0A7Y1Z1H5-F1
#
_cell.length_a   1.000
_cell.length_b   1.000
_cell.length_c   1.000
_cell.angle_alpha   90.00
_cell.angle_beta   90.00
_cell.angle_gamma   90.00
#
_symmetry.space_group_name_H-M   'P 1'
#
loop_
_entity.id
_entity.type
_entity.pdbx_description
1 polymer ?
#
loop_
_entity_poly.entity_id
_entity_poly.type
_entity_poly.pdbx_seq_one_letter_code
_entity_poly.pdbx_strand_id
1 'polypeptide(L)' 'MTLVKGHPRTPIPVNVLTGFLGAGKTTLLSRHLKSPALADTAVIVNEFGEISLD' A
#
# COMPACT_ATOMS: atom_id res chain seq x y z
N MET A 1 -19.35 -28.29 -21.76
CA MET A 1 -18.80 -28.25 -20.40
C MET A 1 -17.39 -27.68 -20.50
N THR A 2 -17.23 -26.36 -20.39
CA THR A 2 -15.94 -25.67 -20.58
C THR A 2 -15.31 -25.41 -19.23
N LEU A 3 -14.19 -26.08 -18.95
CA LEU A 3 -13.42 -25.87 -17.73
C LEU A 3 -12.76 -24.48 -17.81
N VAL A 4 -13.20 -23.55 -16.95
CA VAL A 4 -12.48 -22.30 -16.71
C VAL A 4 -11.20 -22.66 -15.97
N LYS A 5 -10.07 -22.79 -16.69
CA LYS A 5 -8.75 -22.87 -16.07
C LYS A 5 -8.50 -21.55 -15.35
N GLY A 6 -8.41 -21.58 -14.02
CA GLY A 6 -8.00 -20.43 -13.23
C GLY A 6 -6.59 -20.00 -13.65
N HIS A 7 -6.40 -18.69 -13.87
CA HIS A 7 -5.07 -18.15 -14.16
C HIS A 7 -4.19 -18.32 -12.90
N PRO A 8 -2.95 -18.82 -13.02
CA PRO A 8 -2.03 -18.81 -11.89
C PRO A 8 -1.84 -17.35 -11.46
N ARG A 9 -2.32 -17.00 -10.27
CA ARG A 9 -2.19 -15.63 -9.75
C ARG A 9 -0.71 -15.42 -9.41
N THR A 10 -0.05 -14.54 -10.15
CA THR A 10 1.24 -14.00 -9.73
C THR A 10 1.09 -13.36 -8.35
N PRO A 11 1.95 -13.71 -7.37
CA PRO A 11 1.91 -13.09 -6.05
C PRO A 11 2.07 -11.58 -6.16
N ILE A 12 1.28 -10.84 -5.38
CA ILE A 12 1.41 -9.38 -5.26
C ILE A 12 2.49 -9.10 -4.22
N PRO A 13 3.54 -8.32 -4.53
CA PRO A 13 4.55 -7.95 -3.54
C PRO A 13 3.93 -7.05 -2.45
N VAL A 14 4.24 -7.35 -1.19
CA VAL A 14 3.72 -6.61 -0.02
C VAL A 14 4.88 -6.03 0.77
N ASN A 15 4.81 -4.73 1.03
CA ASN A 15 5.76 -4.01 1.89
C ASN A 15 5.03 -3.56 3.16
N VAL A 16 5.67 -3.72 4.32
CA VAL A 16 5.11 -3.27 5.61
C VAL A 16 5.95 -2.11 6.14
N LEU A 17 5.33 -0.93 6.26
CA LEU A 17 5.95 0.25 6.87
C LEU A 17 5.52 0.35 8.34
N THR A 18 6.45 0.20 9.26
CA THR A 18 6.22 0.26 10.72
C THR A 18 7.15 1.26 11.40
N GLY A 19 6.87 1.58 12.66
CA GLY A 19 7.64 2.53 13.47
C GLY A 19 6.78 3.23 14.52
N PHE A 20 7.41 3.81 15.54
CA PHE A 20 6.75 4.56 16.62
C PHE A 20 5.93 5.76 16.10
N LEU A 21 5.05 6.31 16.94
CA LEU A 21 4.38 7.58 16.66
C LEU A 21 5.43 8.69 16.50
N GLY A 22 5.24 9.57 15.51
CA GLY A 22 6.22 10.62 15.19
C GLY A 22 7.44 10.16 14.39
N ALA A 23 7.59 8.87 14.05
CA ALA A 23 8.74 8.36 13.28
C ALA A 23 8.76 8.79 11.78
N GLY A 24 7.86 9.68 11.34
CA GLY A 24 7.86 10.20 9.97
C GLY A 24 7.32 9.25 8.90
N LYS A 25 6.59 8.19 9.27
CA LYS A 25 6.02 7.20 8.34
C LYS A 25 5.18 7.85 7.22
N THR A 26 4.29 8.78 7.58
CA THR A 26 3.45 9.51 6.62
C THR A 26 4.30 10.35 5.66
N THR A 27 5.30 11.08 6.17
CA THR A 27 6.21 11.88 5.35
C THR A 27 6.98 11.02 4.34
N LEU A 28 7.44 9.84 4.76
CA LEU A 28 8.09 8.88 3.87
C LEU A 28 7.11 8.42 2.79
N LEU A 29 5.91 7.98 3.18
CA LEU A 29 4.89 7.49 2.25
C LEU A 29 4.53 8.55 1.20
N SER A 30 4.20 9.79 1.62
CA SER A 30 3.82 10.88 0.72
C SER A 30 4.93 11.28 -0.25
N ARG A 31 6.20 11.17 0.13
CA ARG A 31 7.34 11.39 -0.79
C ARG A 31 7.45 10.27 -1.82
N HIS A 32 7.25 9.02 -1.42
CA HIS A 32 7.42 7.87 -2.31
C HIS A 32 6.23 7.68 -3.26
N LEU A 33 5.00 8.01 -2.84
CA LEU A 33 3.82 7.92 -3.70
C LEU A 33 3.84 8.86 -4.91
N LYS A 34 4.73 9.87 -4.89
CA LYS A 34 4.98 10.75 -6.05
C LYS A 34 5.94 10.13 -7.07
N SER A 35 6.57 8.99 -6.75
CA SER A 35 7.51 8.31 -7.64
C SER A 35 6.77 7.49 -8.70
N PRO A 36 7.18 7.55 -9.98
CA PRO A 36 6.66 6.67 -11.03
C PRO A 36 6.78 5.18 -10.70
N ALA A 37 7.75 4.80 -9.85
CA ALA A 37 7.96 3.41 -9.45
C ALA A 37 6.80 2.83 -8.61
N LEU A 38 5.96 3.69 -8.01
CA LEU A 38 4.80 3.27 -7.21
C LEU A 38 3.46 3.60 -7.89
N ALA A 39 3.47 3.93 -9.19
CA ALA A 39 2.26 4.32 -9.92
C ALA A 39 1.14 3.24 -9.91
N ASP A 40 1.52 1.97 -9.80
CA ASP A 40 0.60 0.82 -9.74
C ASP A 40 0.56 0.16 -8.34
N THR A 41 0.76 0.97 -7.29
CA THR A 41 0.76 0.49 -5.89
C THR A 41 -0.52 0.88 -5.16
N ALA A 42 -1.21 -0.11 -4.59
CA ALA A 42 -2.28 0.14 -3.64
C ALA A 42 -1.71 0.40 -2.24
N VAL A 43 -2.22 1.41 -1.55
CA VAL A 43 -1.83 1.74 -0.18
C VAL A 43 -2.99 1.47 0.77
N ILE A 44 -2.70 0.74 1.84
CA ILE A 44 -3.63 0.53 2.95
C ILE A 44 -3.03 1.19 4.18
N VAL A 45 -3.73 2.18 4.72
CA VAL A 45 -3.36 2.82 5.99
C VAL A 45 -4.38 2.41 7.05
N ASN A 46 -3.89 2.12 8.25
CA ASN A 46 -4.75 1.96 9.42
C ASN A 46 -4.75 3.30 10.17
N GLU A 47 -5.85 4.04 10.07
CA GLU A 47 -6.09 5.24 10.90
C GLU A 47 -6.85 4.80 12.16
N PHE A 48 -6.25 5.01 13.33
CA PHE A 48 -6.93 4.76 14.61
C PHE A 48 -7.15 6.13 15.29
N GLY A 49 -8.39 6.63 15.22
CA GLY A 49 -8.83 7.94 15.71
C GLY A 49 -9.30 8.87 14.58
N GLU A 50 -10.40 9.62 14.80
CA GLU A 50 -10.93 10.60 13.84
C GLU A 50 -9.98 11.79 13.67
N ILE A 51 -8.95 11.64 12.83
CA ILE A 51 -8.27 12.79 12.25
C ILE A 51 -8.06 12.45 10.78
N SER A 52 -9.00 12.92 9.95
CA SER A 52 -8.90 12.87 8.50
C SER A 52 -7.53 13.37 8.05
N LEU A 53 -6.81 12.57 7.27
CA LEU A 53 -5.71 13.08 6.45
C LEU A 53 -6.29 14.13 5.48
N ASP A 54 -5.94 15.39 5.72
CA ASP A 54 -5.85 16.40 4.65
C ASP A 54 -4.58 16.14 3.81
#